data_AF-A0A351JXD4-F1
#
_entry.id   AF-A0A351JXD4-F1
#
_cell.length_a   1.000
_cell.length_b   1.000
_cell.length_c   1.000
_cell.angle_alpha   90.00
_cell.angle_beta   90.00
_cell.angle_gamma   90.00
#
_symmetry.space_group_name_H-M   'P 1'
#
loop_
_entity.id
_entity.type
_entity.pdbx_description
1 polymer ?
#
loop_
_entity_poly.entity_id
_entity_poly.type
_entity_poly.pdbx_seq_one_letter_code
_entity_poly.pdbx_strand_id
1 'polypeptide(L)'
;SGEVSSPAPGPAWAVGTEQRLVARLAKENPDKAVFSLGDPPPFCLNMSVTRVSDLARLLSQLLAGEKPGLVEVPERIAVPAREALRRMLEVVG
;
A
#
# COMPACT_ATOMS: atom_id res chain seq x y z
N SER A 1 -28.96 -5.38 14.15
CA SER A 1 -29.68 -5.68 12.90
C SER A 1 -29.23 -4.67 11.86
N GLY A 2 -28.27 -5.04 11.01
CA GLY A 2 -27.80 -4.20 9.91
C GLY A 2 -28.16 -4.88 8.61
N GLU A 3 -29.05 -4.28 7.83
CA GLU A 3 -29.41 -4.73 6.49
C GLU A 3 -28.17 -4.73 5.59
N VAL A 4 -27.81 -5.91 5.08
CA VAL A 4 -26.84 -6.03 3.98
C VAL A 4 -27.60 -5.68 2.70
N SER A 5 -27.38 -4.47 2.21
CA SER A 5 -27.83 -4.07 0.87
C SER A 5 -27.30 -5.08 -0.14
N SER A 6 -28.20 -5.83 -0.76
CA SER A 6 -27.83 -6.85 -1.75
C SER A 6 -27.09 -6.17 -2.90
N PRO A 7 -25.85 -6.59 -3.23
CA PRO A 7 -25.12 -5.98 -4.33
C PRO A 7 -25.91 -6.15 -5.63
N ALA A 8 -25.80 -5.17 -6.54
CA ALA A 8 -26.31 -5.29 -7.90
C ALA A 8 -25.84 -6.61 -8.53
N PRO A 9 -26.61 -7.24 -9.44
CA PRO A 9 -26.25 -8.54 -10.02
C PRO A 9 -24.97 -8.41 -10.87
N GLY A 10 -23.85 -8.66 -10.21
CA GLY A 10 -22.48 -8.59 -10.72
C GLY A 10 -21.57 -9.36 -9.76
N PRO A 11 -20.39 -9.81 -10.22
CA PRO A 11 -19.50 -10.62 -9.39
C PRO A 11 -19.04 -9.83 -8.14
N ALA A 12 -18.97 -10.52 -7.01
CA ALA A 12 -18.59 -9.95 -5.71
C ALA A 12 -17.24 -10.50 -5.23
N TRP A 13 -16.41 -9.64 -4.66
CA TRP A 13 -15.09 -9.96 -4.13
C TRP A 13 -15.00 -9.59 -2.64
N ALA A 14 -14.76 -10.61 -1.82
CA ALA A 14 -14.30 -10.42 -0.45
C ALA A 14 -12.76 -10.49 -0.42
N VAL A 15 -12.11 -9.45 0.10
CA VAL A 15 -10.64 -9.32 0.03
C VAL A 15 -10.04 -9.28 1.44
N GLY A 16 -9.16 -10.24 1.74
CA GLY A 16 -8.47 -10.38 3.04
C GLY A 16 -7.14 -9.64 3.10
N THR A 17 -7.15 -8.31 3.02
CA THR A 17 -5.94 -7.48 3.08
C THR A 17 -6.24 -6.12 3.73
N GLU A 18 -5.30 -5.19 3.67
CA GLU A 18 -5.46 -3.84 4.22
C GLU A 18 -6.55 -3.03 3.47
N GLN A 19 -7.36 -2.29 4.23
CA GLN A 19 -8.57 -1.63 3.75
C GLN A 19 -8.35 -0.61 2.62
N ARG A 20 -7.19 0.06 2.54
CA ARG A 20 -6.90 1.00 1.45
C ARG A 20 -6.74 0.28 0.12
N LEU A 21 -6.19 -0.94 0.11
CA LEU A 21 -6.14 -1.75 -1.10
C LEU A 21 -7.55 -2.21 -1.50
N VAL A 22 -8.38 -2.62 -0.54
CA VAL A 22 -9.79 -2.97 -0.81
C VAL A 22 -10.55 -1.78 -1.42
N ALA A 23 -10.41 -0.58 -0.84
CA ALA A 23 -11.03 0.64 -1.35
C ALA A 23 -10.52 1.01 -2.75
N ARG A 24 -9.23 0.83 -3.02
CA ARG A 24 -8.65 1.03 -4.36
C ARG A 24 -9.24 0.05 -5.38
N LEU A 25 -9.33 -1.24 -5.03
CA LEU A 25 -9.92 -2.27 -5.90
C LEU A 25 -11.38 -1.98 -6.22
N ALA A 26 -12.16 -1.52 -5.23
CA ALA A 26 -13.55 -1.09 -5.44
C ALA A 26 -13.65 0.08 -6.43
N LYS A 27 -12.75 1.08 -6.32
CA LYS A 27 -12.70 2.22 -7.23
C LYS A 27 -12.31 1.82 -8.65
N GLU A 28 -11.38 0.89 -8.80
CA GLU A 28 -10.89 0.42 -10.10
C GLU A 28 -11.84 -0.60 -10.78
N ASN A 29 -12.78 -1.19 -10.04
CA ASN A 29 -13.74 -2.18 -10.53
C ASN A 29 -15.19 -1.78 -10.18
N PRO A 30 -15.72 -0.68 -10.76
CA PRO A 30 -17.04 -0.17 -10.40
C PRO A 30 -18.20 -1.11 -10.79
N ASP A 31 -17.94 -2.10 -11.64
CA ASP A 31 -18.87 -3.16 -12.05
C ASP A 31 -19.00 -4.29 -11.01
N LYS A 32 -18.19 -4.29 -9.94
CA LYS A 32 -18.11 -5.36 -8.95
C LYS A 32 -18.40 -4.85 -7.55
N ALA A 33 -18.99 -5.71 -6.72
CA ALA A 33 -19.08 -5.46 -5.30
C ALA A 33 -17.78 -5.90 -4.61
N VAL A 34 -16.94 -4.97 -4.18
CA VAL A 34 -15.65 -5.25 -3.50
C VAL A 34 -15.71 -4.82 -2.04
N PHE A 35 -15.44 -5.74 -1.11
CA PHE A 35 -15.50 -5.48 0.34
C PHE A 35 -14.42 -6.23 1.11
N SER A 36 -14.15 -5.78 2.35
CA SER A 36 -13.17 -6.40 3.25
C SER A 36 -13.69 -7.72 3.79
N LEU A 37 -12.82 -8.73 3.85
CA LEU A 37 -13.13 -9.99 4.54
C LEU A 37 -13.07 -9.84 6.08
N GLY A 38 -12.28 -8.88 6.58
CA GLY A 38 -12.15 -8.63 8.02
C GLY A 38 -13.19 -7.63 8.54
N ASP A 39 -13.71 -7.89 9.74
CA ASP A 39 -14.60 -7.02 10.52
C ASP A 39 -14.05 -6.88 11.96
N PRO A 40 -13.56 -5.70 12.38
CA PRO A 40 -13.44 -4.48 11.57
C PRO A 40 -12.40 -4.64 10.44
N PRO A 41 -12.52 -3.87 9.34
CA PRO A 41 -11.55 -3.91 8.25
C PRO A 41 -10.11 -3.67 8.72
N PRO A 42 -9.13 -4.51 8.31
CA PRO A 42 -7.74 -4.34 8.73
C PRO A 42 -7.16 -3.00 8.28
N PHE A 43 -6.54 -2.27 9.21
CA PHE A 43 -5.93 -0.97 8.96
C PHE A 43 -4.49 -0.92 9.46
N CYS A 44 -3.55 -0.58 8.59
CA CYS A 44 -2.14 -0.48 8.96
C CYS A 44 -1.82 0.95 9.42
N LEU A 45 -1.62 1.14 10.73
CA LEU A 45 -1.29 2.44 11.31
C LEU A 45 0.00 3.03 10.72
N ASN A 46 1.03 2.20 10.51
CA ASN A 46 2.32 2.66 9.98
C ASN A 46 2.19 3.20 8.55
N MET A 47 1.34 2.59 7.71
CA MET A 47 1.04 3.09 6.36
C MET A 47 0.37 4.46 6.38
N SER A 48 -0.26 4.84 7.49
CA SER A 48 -0.97 6.11 7.65
C SER A 48 -0.10 7.23 8.24
N VAL A 49 1.17 6.94 8.54
CA VAL A 49 2.14 7.96 8.99
C VAL A 49 2.53 8.88 7.83
N THR A 50 2.54 8.39 6.59
CA THR A 50 2.86 9.18 5.40
C THR A 50 1.70 10.09 5.00
N ARG A 51 1.83 11.40 5.22
CA ARG A 51 0.81 12.40 4.88
C ARG A 51 1.26 13.33 3.75
N VAL A 52 0.31 13.98 3.09
CA VAL A 52 0.59 14.95 2.01
C VAL A 52 1.43 16.13 2.52
N SER A 53 1.22 16.57 3.77
CA SER A 53 2.03 17.61 4.41
C SER A 53 3.50 17.20 4.58
N ASP A 54 3.76 15.93 4.88
CA ASP A 54 5.12 15.41 5.01
C ASP A 54 5.82 15.36 3.65
N LEU A 55 5.10 14.96 2.60
CA LEU A 55 5.61 15.00 1.23
C LEU A 55 5.93 16.43 0.78
N ALA A 56 5.03 17.38 1.00
CA ALA A 56 5.24 18.78 0.63
C ALA A 56 6.48 19.35 1.33
N ARG A 57 6.64 19.09 2.63
CA ARG A 57 7.82 19.51 3.39
C ARG A 57 9.11 18.88 2.85
N LEU A 58 9.10 17.56 2.61
CA LEU A 58 10.26 16.85 2.07
C LEU A 58 10.68 17.43 0.71
N LEU A 59 9.74 17.69 -0.19
CA LEU A 59 10.03 18.27 -1.50
C LEU A 59 10.59 19.70 -1.40
N SER A 60 10.05 20.54 -0.52
CA SER A 60 10.58 21.89 -0.28
C SER A 60 12.03 21.88 0.21
N GLN A 61 12.36 20.96 1.12
CA GLN A 61 13.70 20.80 1.64
C GLN A 61 14.68 20.29 0.57
N LEU A 62 14.27 19.32 -0.26
CA LEU A 62 15.08 18.86 -1.39
C LEU A 62 15.39 20.00 -2.38
N LEU A 63 14.41 20.88 -2.67
CA LEU A 63 14.62 22.06 -3.52
C LEU A 63 15.57 23.08 -2.90
N ALA A 64 15.63 23.17 -1.57
CA ALA A 64 16.60 23.99 -0.84
C ALA A 64 18.00 23.36 -0.76
N GLY A 65 18.22 22.18 -1.36
CA GLY A 65 19.48 21.46 -1.34
C GLY A 65 19.70 20.60 -0.08
N GLU A 66 18.71 20.51 0.80
CA GLU A 66 18.75 19.60 1.94
C GLU A 66 18.48 18.15 1.51
N LYS A 67 18.84 17.18 2.35
CA LYS A 67 18.58 15.74 2.11
C LYS A 67 17.88 15.09 3.32
N PRO A 68 16.65 15.54 3.68
CA PRO A 68 15.95 15.02 4.84
C PRO A 68 15.55 13.54 4.62
N GLY A 69 15.68 12.73 5.67
CA GLY A 69 15.22 11.33 5.62
C GLY A 69 16.01 10.44 4.67
N LEU A 70 17.30 10.73 4.44
CA LEU A 70 18.17 9.87 3.65
C LEU A 70 18.24 8.47 4.26
N VAL A 71 17.82 7.46 3.47
CA VAL A 71 17.88 6.06 3.87
C VAL A 71 19.22 5.49 3.45
N GLU A 72 20.08 5.22 4.42
CA GLU A 72 21.39 4.59 4.20
C GLU A 72 21.42 3.22 4.87
N VAL A 73 21.96 2.23 4.14
CA VAL A 73 22.08 0.85 4.61
C VAL A 73 23.55 0.45 4.53
N PRO A 74 24.17 -0.01 5.65
CA PRO A 74 25.57 -0.43 5.63
C PRO A 74 25.84 -1.54 4.61
N GLU A 75 27.01 -1.52 3.96
CA GLU A 75 27.36 -2.46 2.88
C GLU A 75 27.22 -3.93 3.28
N ARG A 76 27.63 -4.27 4.51
CA ARG A 76 27.51 -5.62 5.08
C ARG A 76 26.07 -6.17 5.04
N ILE A 77 25.06 -5.29 5.00
CA ILE A 77 23.63 -5.64 4.88
C ILE A 77 23.17 -5.46 3.44
N ALA A 78 23.50 -4.33 2.80
CA ALA A 78 23.00 -3.97 1.49
C ALA A 78 23.44 -4.96 0.39
N VAL A 79 24.68 -5.44 0.43
CA VAL A 79 25.23 -6.36 -0.57
C VAL A 79 24.48 -7.70 -0.60
N PRO A 80 24.39 -8.47 0.50
CA PRO A 80 23.65 -9.73 0.48
C PRO A 80 22.14 -9.54 0.26
N ALA A 81 21.54 -8.46 0.79
CA ALA A 81 20.12 -8.18 0.56
C ALA A 81 19.82 -7.91 -0.92
N ARG A 82 20.70 -7.16 -1.61
CA ARG A 82 20.57 -6.89 -3.05
C ARG A 82 20.70 -8.17 -3.89
N GLU A 83 21.58 -9.10 -3.51
CA GLU A 83 21.71 -10.38 -4.21
C GLU A 83 20.45 -11.25 -4.05
N ALA A 84 19.85 -11.30 -2.86
CA ALA A 84 18.58 -11.98 -2.65
C ALA A 84 17.45 -11.35 -3.50
N LEU A 85 17.38 -10.02 -3.56
CA LEU A 85 16.42 -9.30 -4.42
C LEU A 85 16.67 -9.57 -5.91
N ARG A 86 17.94 -9.62 -6.34
CA ARG A 86 18.30 -9.93 -7.73
C ARG A 86 17.78 -11.30 -8.15
N ARG A 87 18.00 -12.33 -7.32
CA ARG A 87 17.49 -13.70 -7.56
C ARG A 87 15.96 -13.75 -7.60
N MET A 88 15.28 -13.03 -6.72
CA MET A 88 13.81 -12.95 -6.73
C MET A 88 13.29 -12.40 -8.07
N LEU A 89 13.94 -11.37 -8.60
CA LEU A 89 13.54 -10.73 -9.87
C LEU A 89 13.89 -11.57 -11.10
N GLU A 90 14.98 -12.35 -11.08
CA GLU A 90 15.36 -13.28 -12.15
C GLU A 90 14.33 -14.38 -12.38
N VAL A 91 13.51 -14.73 -11.38
CA VAL A 91 12.46 -15.76 -11.52
C VAL A 91 11.22 -15.22 -12.24
N VAL A 92 11.03 -13.91 -12.29
CA VAL A 92 9.83 -13.25 -12.84
C VAL A 92 10.07 -12.72 -14.26
N GLY A 93 11.32 -12.61 -14.71
CA GLY A 93 11.71 -12.19 -16.07
C GLY A 93 11.88 -13.34 -17.03
#